data_AF-A0A9E1SY52-F1
#
_entry.id   AF-A0A9E1SY52-F1
#
_cell.length_a   1.000
_cell.length_b   1.000
_cell.length_c   1.000
_cell.angle_alpha   90.00
_cell.angle_beta   90.00
_cell.angle_gamma   90.00
#
_symmetry.space_group_name_H-M   'P 1'
#
loop_
_entity.id
_entity.type
_entity.pdbx_description
1 polymer ?
#
loop_
_entity_poly.entity_id
_entity_poly.type
_entity_poly.pdbx_seq_one_letter_code
_entity_poly.pdbx_strand_id
1 'polypeptide(L)'
;SGFLSLRDFTPEAVQRPHIRELMTLTIMSATPPESELDPNAEFPHDLTVKLKSGDVLTISRTAPRGTLGDPFTDEDRWRKFEDCCVPVLGDDATRRLYDGFNDLAARADINDLMKMMARPSAHLAA
;
A
#
# COMPACT_ATOMS: atom_id res chain seq x y z
N SER A 1 -13.25 -4.50 3.40
CA SER A 1 -12.15 -5.04 2.59
C SER A 1 -10.94 -5.24 3.49
N GLY A 2 -10.03 -6.17 3.18
CA GLY A 2 -8.78 -6.40 3.93
C GLY A 2 -7.57 -5.65 3.35
N PHE A 3 -7.80 -4.45 2.80
CA PHE A 3 -6.79 -3.64 2.14
C PHE A 3 -6.38 -2.47 3.03
N LEU A 4 -5.09 -2.09 2.96
CA LEU A 4 -4.51 -0.99 3.71
C LEU A 4 -4.05 0.08 2.73
N SER A 5 -4.65 1.27 2.81
CA SER A 5 -4.35 2.43 1.94
C SER A 5 -3.55 3.49 2.68
N LEU A 6 -3.02 4.49 1.94
CA LEU A 6 -2.39 5.66 2.58
C LEU A 6 -3.36 6.44 3.50
N ARG A 7 -4.67 6.37 3.23
CA ARG A 7 -5.71 7.05 4.02
C ARG A 7 -5.94 6.42 5.38
N ASP A 8 -5.45 5.20 5.60
CA ASP A 8 -5.59 4.51 6.89
C ASP A 8 -4.52 4.93 7.90
N PHE A 9 -3.53 5.72 7.47
CA PHE A 9 -2.48 6.26 8.32
C PHE A 9 -2.72 7.69 8.81
N THR A 10 -3.91 8.26 8.58
CA THR A 10 -4.24 9.57 9.19
C THR A 10 -4.49 9.45 10.69
N PRO A 11 -4.28 10.52 11.47
CA PRO A 11 -4.60 10.51 12.90
C PRO A 11 -6.04 10.04 13.18
N GLU A 12 -7.01 10.49 12.39
CA GLU A 12 -8.42 10.14 12.55
C GLU A 12 -8.68 8.67 12.23
N ALA A 13 -8.03 8.13 11.19
CA ALA A 13 -8.20 6.73 10.80
C ALA A 13 -7.65 5.77 11.87
N VAL A 14 -6.48 6.08 12.42
CA VAL A 14 -5.87 5.28 13.50
C VAL A 14 -6.69 5.34 14.80
N GLN A 15 -7.43 6.42 15.03
CA GLN A 15 -8.27 6.59 16.22
C GLN A 15 -9.69 6.01 16.09
N ARG A 16 -10.04 5.39 14.95
CA ARG A 16 -11.36 4.74 14.79
C ARG A 16 -11.62 3.74 15.93
N PRO A 17 -12.79 3.77 16.60
CA PRO A 17 -13.03 2.97 17.80
C PRO A 17 -12.75 1.47 17.63
N HIS A 18 -13.22 0.87 16.53
CA HIS A 18 -12.99 -0.56 16.25
C HIS A 18 -11.51 -0.92 16.05
N ILE A 19 -10.69 -0.01 15.52
CA ILE A 19 -9.23 -0.22 15.41
C ILE A 19 -8.60 -0.18 16.80
N ARG A 20 -8.98 0.80 17.63
CA ARG A 20 -8.50 0.92 19.01
C ARG A 20 -8.88 -0.29 19.85
N GLU A 21 -10.10 -0.82 19.69
CA GLU A 21 -10.55 -2.06 20.33
C GLU A 21 -9.67 -3.25 19.95
N LEU A 22 -9.43 -3.47 18.64
CA LEU A 22 -8.57 -4.56 18.17
C LEU A 22 -7.13 -4.43 18.68
N MET A 23 -6.57 -3.21 18.74
CA MET A 23 -5.21 -2.99 19.26
C MET A 23 -5.04 -3.46 20.70
N THR A 24 -6.09 -3.39 21.54
CA THR A 24 -6.01 -3.89 22.93
C THR A 24 -5.95 -5.42 23.03
N LEU A 25 -6.31 -6.12 21.95
CA LEU A 25 -6.27 -7.58 21.85
C LEU A 25 -5.00 -8.08 21.17
N THR A 26 -4.18 -7.18 20.61
CA THR A 26 -2.98 -7.53 19.84
C THR A 26 -1.78 -7.65 20.78
N ILE A 27 -1.12 -8.81 20.73
CA ILE A 27 0.15 -9.08 21.40
C ILE A 27 1.17 -9.40 20.31
N MET A 28 2.38 -8.86 20.43
CA MET A 28 3.44 -9.04 19.44
C MET A 28 4.67 -9.66 20.11
N SER A 29 5.21 -10.70 19.47
CA SER A 29 6.58 -11.18 19.70
C SER A 29 7.39 -10.79 18.47
N ALA A 30 8.47 -10.06 18.67
CA ALA A 30 9.31 -9.57 17.59
C ALA A 30 10.62 -10.36 17.53
N THR A 31 11.13 -10.54 16.31
CA THR A 31 12.50 -10.99 16.08
C THR A 31 13.47 -10.06 16.79
N PRO A 32 14.48 -10.59 17.51
CA PRO A 32 15.52 -9.76 18.10
C PRO A 32 16.34 -9.03 17.00
N PRO A 33 16.66 -7.73 17.15
CA PRO A 33 17.37 -6.96 16.13
C PRO A 33 18.71 -7.57 15.68
N GLU A 34 19.42 -8.25 16.57
CA GLU A 34 20.67 -8.95 16.26
C GLU A 34 20.48 -10.11 15.28
N SER A 35 19.31 -10.73 15.27
CA SER A 35 19.00 -11.81 14.34
C SER A 35 18.78 -11.26 12.93
N GLU A 36 18.24 -10.04 12.79
CA GLU A 36 18.02 -9.38 11.49
C GLU A 36 19.32 -9.06 10.73
N LEU A 37 20.48 -9.18 11.38
CA LEU A 37 21.79 -8.98 10.75
C LEU A 37 22.27 -10.19 9.95
N ASP A 38 21.67 -11.38 10.14
CA ASP A 38 22.02 -12.57 9.37
C ASP A 38 21.42 -12.48 7.94
N PRO A 39 22.26 -12.37 6.89
CA PRO A 39 21.78 -12.23 5.52
C PRO A 39 21.06 -13.49 4.99
N ASN A 40 21.15 -14.62 5.68
CA ASN A 40 20.49 -15.87 5.31
C ASN A 40 19.26 -16.17 6.18
N ALA A 41 18.99 -15.36 7.20
CA ALA A 41 17.85 -15.62 8.08
C ALA A 41 16.52 -15.25 7.41
N GLU A 42 15.55 -16.16 7.50
CA GLU A 42 14.18 -15.91 7.10
C GLU A 42 13.33 -15.62 8.34
N PHE A 43 12.64 -14.48 8.34
CA PHE A 43 11.77 -14.06 9.43
C PHE A 43 10.32 -14.09 8.99
N PRO A 44 9.61 -15.22 9.17
CA PRO A 44 8.19 -15.27 8.84
C PRO A 44 7.40 -14.32 9.74
N HIS A 45 6.38 -13.69 9.16
CA HIS A 45 5.32 -13.02 9.88
C HIS A 45 4.20 -14.01 10.15
N ASP A 46 4.10 -14.46 11.39
CA ASP A 46 3.05 -15.36 11.86
C ASP A 46 1.90 -14.57 12.49
N LEU A 47 0.67 -14.88 12.09
CA LEU A 47 -0.55 -14.32 12.66
C LEU A 47 -1.44 -15.45 13.19
N THR A 48 -1.83 -15.33 14.45
CA THR A 48 -2.84 -16.19 15.08
C THR A 48 -4.01 -15.34 15.55
N VAL A 49 -5.22 -15.67 15.12
CA VAL A 49 -6.46 -15.03 15.56
C VAL A 49 -7.32 -16.06 16.29
N LYS A 50 -7.64 -15.79 17.55
CA LYS A 50 -8.57 -16.60 18.33
C LYS A 50 -9.94 -15.93 18.34
N LEU A 51 -10.93 -16.62 17.78
CA LEU A 51 -12.31 -16.12 17.73
C LEU A 51 -13.01 -16.36 19.08
N LYS A 52 -14.05 -15.57 19.35
CA LYS A 52 -14.87 -15.73 20.56
C LYS A 52 -15.61 -17.07 20.62
N SER A 53 -15.82 -17.73 19.47
CA SER A 53 -16.34 -19.10 19.38
C SER A 53 -15.38 -20.16 19.93
N GLY A 54 -14.09 -19.82 20.10
CA GLY A 54 -13.02 -20.74 20.42
C GLY A 54 -12.20 -21.19 19.21
N ASP A 55 -12.66 -20.90 17.99
CA ASP A 55 -11.92 -21.24 16.77
C ASP A 55 -10.59 -20.47 16.69
N VAL A 56 -9.58 -21.12 16.12
CA VAL A 56 -8.24 -20.55 15.95
C VAL A 56 -7.90 -20.53 14.47
N LEU A 57 -7.60 -19.35 13.95
CA LEU A 57 -7.13 -19.13 12.59
C LEU A 57 -5.64 -18.79 12.63
N THR A 58 -4.84 -19.45 11.80
CA THR A 58 -3.40 -19.20 11.70
C THR A 58 -3.00 -18.98 10.25
N ILE A 59 -2.03 -18.09 10.04
CA ILE A 59 -1.38 -17.87 8.74
C ILE A 59 0.07 -17.45 8.98
N SER A 60 0.95 -17.83 8.06
CA SER A 60 2.36 -17.45 8.06
C SER A 60 2.78 -16.96 6.68
N ARG A 61 3.67 -15.98 6.64
CA ARG A 61 4.26 -15.46 5.39
C ARG A 61 5.71 -15.07 5.59
N THR A 62 6.59 -15.53 4.70
CA THR A 62 8.02 -15.17 4.69
C THR A 62 8.33 -13.91 3.90
N ALA A 63 7.44 -13.50 2.98
CA ALA A 63 7.61 -12.29 2.18
C ALA A 63 6.32 -11.45 2.12
N PRO A 64 6.42 -10.12 2.21
CA PRO A 64 5.30 -9.23 1.97
C PRO A 64 4.90 -9.22 0.49
N ARG A 65 3.62 -8.92 0.23
CA ARG A 65 3.12 -8.74 -1.13
C ARG A 65 3.74 -7.50 -1.75
N GLY A 66 4.12 -7.59 -3.02
CA GLY A 66 4.84 -6.56 -3.78
C GLY A 66 6.35 -6.82 -3.90
N THR A 67 6.88 -7.87 -3.29
CA THR A 67 8.29 -8.30 -3.46
C THR A 67 8.48 -9.11 -4.74
N LEU A 68 9.73 -9.43 -5.10
CA LEU A 68 9.99 -10.34 -6.24
C LEU A 68 9.40 -11.74 -6.02
N GLY A 69 9.34 -12.22 -4.78
CA GLY A 69 8.80 -13.54 -4.43
C GLY A 69 7.26 -13.60 -4.37
N ASP A 70 6.59 -12.47 -4.14
CA ASP A 70 5.13 -12.33 -4.20
C ASP A 70 4.77 -11.00 -4.87
N PRO A 71 4.91 -10.88 -6.20
CA PRO A 71 4.77 -9.61 -6.91
C PRO A 71 3.32 -9.12 -6.91
N PHE A 72 3.16 -7.80 -7.01
CA PHE A 72 1.85 -7.21 -7.20
C PHE A 72 1.20 -7.63 -8.52
N THR A 73 -0.10 -7.90 -8.45
CA THR A 73 -0.97 -7.98 -9.63
C THR A 73 -1.13 -6.61 -10.27
N ASP A 74 -1.64 -6.54 -11.51
CA ASP A 74 -1.90 -5.25 -12.16
C ASP A 74 -2.94 -4.42 -11.40
N GLU A 75 -3.93 -5.06 -10.76
CA GLU A 75 -4.89 -4.36 -9.93
C GLU A 75 -4.26 -3.82 -8.63
N ASP A 76 -3.33 -4.55 -8.01
CA ASP A 76 -2.57 -4.04 -6.87
C ASP A 76 -1.70 -2.82 -7.29
N ARG A 77 -1.08 -2.88 -8.47
CA ARG A 77 -0.29 -1.76 -9.02
C ARG A 77 -1.15 -0.54 -9.30
N TRP A 78 -2.33 -0.74 -9.91
CA TRP A 78 -3.29 0.33 -10.15
C TRP A 78 -3.71 0.98 -8.84
N ARG A 79 -4.17 0.21 -7.86
CA ARG A 79 -4.59 0.75 -6.55
C ARG A 79 -3.47 1.52 -5.86
N LYS A 80 -2.24 1.00 -5.88
CA LYS A 80 -1.08 1.71 -5.32
C LYS A 80 -0.81 3.04 -6.04
N PHE A 81 -0.94 3.07 -7.36
CA PHE A 81 -0.76 4.29 -8.15
C PHE A 81 -1.86 5.31 -7.86
N GLU A 82 -3.12 4.85 -7.83
CA GLU A 82 -4.29 5.63 -7.49
C GLU A 82 -4.17 6.31 -6.12
N ASP A 83 -3.82 5.53 -5.08
CA ASP A 83 -3.61 6.02 -3.71
C ASP A 83 -2.60 7.16 -3.62
N CYS A 84 -1.54 7.12 -4.43
CA CYS A 84 -0.49 8.15 -4.45
C CYS A 84 -0.87 9.38 -5.28
N CYS A 85 -1.56 9.19 -6.41
CA CYS A 85 -1.72 10.21 -7.43
C CYS A 85 -3.05 10.96 -7.34
N VAL A 86 -4.16 10.29 -7.03
CA VAL A 86 -5.50 10.93 -6.95
C VAL A 86 -5.52 12.12 -6.00
N PRO A 87 -4.92 12.08 -4.80
CA PRO A 87 -4.92 13.23 -3.89
C PRO A 87 -4.25 14.49 -4.45
N VAL A 88 -3.41 14.35 -5.49
CA VAL A 88 -2.63 15.45 -6.08
C VAL A 88 -3.13 15.83 -7.47
N LEU A 89 -3.54 14.86 -8.29
CA LEU A 89 -3.88 15.05 -9.70
C LEU A 89 -5.38 14.96 -9.97
N GLY A 90 -6.16 14.38 -9.05
CA GLY A 90 -7.54 13.97 -9.29
C GLY A 90 -7.65 12.69 -10.11
N ASP A 91 -8.84 12.09 -10.12
CA ASP A 91 -9.11 10.76 -10.67
C ASP A 91 -8.80 10.68 -12.18
N ASP A 92 -9.32 11.61 -12.97
CA ASP A 92 -9.19 11.59 -14.43
C ASP A 92 -7.74 11.71 -14.90
N ALA A 93 -6.98 12.63 -14.31
CA ALA A 93 -5.57 12.82 -14.66
C ALA A 93 -4.72 11.63 -14.21
N THR A 94 -5.02 11.05 -13.03
CA THR A 94 -4.36 9.84 -12.54
C THR A 94 -4.57 8.66 -13.48
N ARG A 95 -5.81 8.44 -13.94
CA ARG A 95 -6.13 7.34 -14.86
C ARG A 95 -5.38 7.50 -16.18
N ARG A 96 -5.41 8.69 -16.79
CA ARG A 96 -4.71 8.98 -18.05
C ARG A 96 -3.20 8.79 -17.94
N LEU A 97 -2.61 9.23 -16.82
CA LEU A 97 -1.18 9.08 -16.58
C LEU A 97 -0.79 7.60 -16.44
N TYR A 98 -1.57 6.81 -15.71
CA TYR A 98 -1.32 5.38 -15.55
C TYR A 98 -1.39 4.62 -16.88
N ASP A 99 -2.42 4.90 -17.69
CA ASP A 99 -2.53 4.32 -19.03
C ASP A 99 -1.36 4.73 -19.92
N GLY A 100 -0.94 5.99 -19.84
CA GLY A 100 0.22 6.48 -20.57
C GLY A 100 1.53 5.79 -20.18
N PHE A 101 1.71 5.38 -18.92
CA PHE A 101 2.86 4.59 -18.49
C PHE A 101 2.80 3.14 -18.97
N ASN A 102 1.63 2.52 -18.99
CA ASN A 102 1.47 1.15 -19.49
C ASN A 102 1.70 1.04 -21.01
N ASP A 103 1.47 2.12 -21.75
CA ASP A 103 1.70 2.21 -23.20
C ASP A 103 2.96 3.00 -23.56
N LEU A 104 3.91 3.12 -22.63
CA LEU A 104 5.11 3.95 -22.80
C LEU A 104 5.89 3.62 -24.08
N ALA A 105 6.01 2.33 -24.41
CA ALA A 105 6.76 1.86 -25.58
C ALA A 105 6.13 2.29 -26.92
N ALA A 106 4.82 2.56 -26.95
CA ALA A 106 4.13 3.02 -28.16
C ALA A 106 4.15 4.55 -28.32
N ARG A 107 4.68 5.30 -27.35
CA ARG A 107 4.66 6.77 -27.40
C ARG A 107 5.82 7.30 -28.24
N ALA A 108 5.49 8.23 -29.13
CA ALA A 108 6.47 8.92 -29.96
C ALA A 108 7.27 10.00 -29.21
N ASP A 109 6.68 10.63 -28.18
CA ASP A 109 7.32 11.67 -27.37
C ASP A 109 6.97 11.53 -25.88
N ILE A 110 8.01 11.48 -25.05
CA ILE A 110 7.89 11.40 -23.58
C ILE A 110 7.33 12.69 -22.97
N ASN A 111 7.50 13.83 -23.64
CA ASN A 111 7.02 15.13 -23.15
C ASN A 111 5.52 15.14 -22.91
N ASP A 112 4.76 14.33 -23.63
CA ASP A 112 3.32 14.22 -23.43
C ASP A 112 2.97 13.56 -22.08
N LEU A 113 3.81 12.68 -21.53
CA LEU A 113 3.63 12.18 -20.16
C LEU A 113 4.02 13.25 -19.15
N MET A 114 5.13 13.97 -19.41
CA MET A 114 5.61 15.02 -18.53
C MET A 114 4.56 16.12 -18.32
N LYS A 115 3.84 16.51 -19.39
CA LYS A 115 2.73 17.47 -19.30
C LYS A 115 1.57 16.97 -18.44
N MET A 116 1.28 15.66 -18.42
CA MET A 116 0.22 15.08 -17.58
C MET A 116 0.61 15.04 -16.10
N MET A 117 1.90 14.99 -15.78
CA MET A 117 2.42 15.06 -14.41
C MET A 117 2.49 16.49 -13.87
N ALA A 118 2.48 17.50 -14.74
CA ALA A 118 2.45 18.88 -14.33
C ALA A 118 1.10 19.18 -13.66
N ARG A 119 1.14 19.71 -12.42
CA ARG A 119 -0.08 20.25 -11.79
C ARG A 119 -0.67 21.32 -12.72
N PRO A 120 -2.00 21.37 -12.90
CA PRO A 120 -2.63 22.59 -13.38
C PRO A 120 -2.15 23.71 -12.46
N SER A 121 -1.55 24.77 -13.02
CA SER A 121 -1.18 25.93 -12.24
C SER A 121 -2.40 26.40 -11.48
N ALA A 122 -2.44 26.17 -10.16
CA ALA A 122 -3.39 26.82 -9.30
C ALA A 122 -3.05 28.31 -9.42
N HIS A 123 -3.89 29.05 -10.13
CA HIS A 123 -3.89 30.49 -10.03
C HIS A 123 -3.99 30.78 -8.53
N LEU A 124 -2.95 31.42 -7.97
CA LEU A 124 -3.05 32.09 -6.67
C LEU A 124 -4.26 33.01 -6.78
N ALA A 125 -5.40 32.58 -6.25
CA ALA A 125 -6.50 33.45 -5.97
C ALA A 125 -6.06 34.26 -4.75
N ALA A 126 -5.94 35.57 -5.00
CA ALA A 126 -5.54 36.61 -4.06
C ALA A 126 -6.42 36.64 -2.80
#